data_AF-A0AAD6VIQ9-F1
#
_entry.id   AF-A0AAD6VIQ9-F1
#
_cell.length_a   1.000
_cell.length_b   1.000
_cell.length_c   1.000
_cell.angle_alpha   90.00
_cell.angle_beta   90.00
_cell.angle_gamma   90.00
#
_symmetry.space_group_name_H-M   'P 1'
#
loop_
_entity.id
_entity.type
_entity.pdbx_description
1 polymer ?
#
loop_
_entity_poly.entity_id
_entity_poly.type
_entity_poly.pdbx_seq_one_letter_code
_entity_poly.pdbx_strand_id
1 'polypeptide(L)' 'QLVDILGVSHPTLMKHFRAHGVLHKFTDLTRTELDALVNHFHEKKPNSSLRYLIGFLRKHGLRIQ' A
#
# COMPACT_ATOMS: atom_id res chain seq x y z
N GLN A 1 5.48 8.41 10.99
CA GLN A 1 5.28 9.77 10.43
C GLN A 1 4.02 10.41 10.98
N LEU A 2 2.78 9.98 10.66
CA LEU A 2 1.57 10.64 11.21
C LEU A 2 1.38 10.45 12.73
N VAL A 3 1.75 9.27 13.24
CA VAL A 3 1.76 8.91 14.67
C VAL A 3 2.69 9.83 15.46
N ASP A 4 3.86 10.14 14.90
CA ASP A 4 4.89 10.97 15.55
C ASP A 4 4.49 12.45 15.55
N ILE A 5 3.80 12.91 14.51
CA ILE A 5 3.30 14.28 14.39
C ILE A 5 2.12 14.54 15.35
N LEU A 6 1.23 13.55 15.50
CA LEU A 6 0.04 13.66 16.33
C LEU A 6 0.27 13.21 17.79
N GLY A 7 1.41 12.58 18.10
CA GLY A 7 1.73 12.07 19.43
C GLY A 7 0.78 10.96 19.93
N VAL A 8 -0.05 10.39 19.07
CA VAL A 8 -1.03 9.35 19.42
C VAL A 8 -0.53 7.99 19.01
N SER A 9 -0.73 7.00 19.89
CA SER A 9 -0.40 5.61 19.57
C SER A 9 -1.10 5.12 18.29
N HIS A 10 -0.43 4.27 17.53
CA HIS A 10 -0.97 3.69 16.29
C HIS A 10 -2.38 3.09 16.43
N PRO A 11 -2.72 2.32 17.49
CA PRO A 11 -4.10 1.82 17.67
C PRO A 11 -5.11 2.94 17.92
N THR A 12 -4.75 4.00 18.65
CA THR A 12 -5.62 5.17 18.85
C THR A 12 -5.88 5.92 17.55
N LEU A 13 -4.86 6.08 16.72
CA LEU A 13 -4.96 6.71 15.41
C LEU A 13 -5.86 5.90 14.47
N MET A 14 -5.72 4.56 14.45
CA MET A 14 -6.60 3.69 13.67
C MET A 14 -8.05 3.70 14.17
N LYS A 15 -8.27 3.80 15.48
CA LYS A 15 -9.60 3.95 16.07
C LYS A 15 -10.25 5.26 15.61
N HIS A 16 -9.50 6.36 15.59
CA HIS A 16 -9.98 7.66 15.08
C HIS A 16 -10.29 7.59 13.58
N PHE A 17 -9.41 7.02 12.77
CA PHE A 17 -9.66 6.89 11.33
C PHE A 17 -10.93 6.08 11.04
N ARG A 18 -11.14 4.97 11.75
CA ARG A 18 -12.38 4.19 11.64
C ARG A 18 -13.61 4.97 12.10
N ALA A 19 -13.51 5.69 13.21
CA ALA A 19 -14.61 6.51 13.75
C ALA A 19 -15.02 7.65 12.80
N HIS A 20 -14.07 8.19 12.04
CA HIS A 20 -14.31 9.23 11.03
C HIS A 20 -14.58 8.68 9.62
N GLY A 21 -14.80 7.37 9.47
CA GLY A 21 -15.11 6.75 8.17
C GLY A 21 -13.93 6.72 7.19
N VAL A 22 -12.72 7.05 7.63
CA VAL A 22 -11.47 6.84 6.89
C VAL A 22 -11.10 5.36 7.01
N LEU A 23 -11.91 4.53 6.36
CA LEU A 23 -11.60 3.12 6.16
C LEU A 23 -10.48 3.01 5.12
N HIS A 24 -9.67 1.98 5.27
CA HIS A 24 -8.65 1.60 4.29
C HIS A 24 -9.34 1.50 2.92
N LYS A 25 -9.16 2.51 2.05
CA LYS A 25 -9.72 2.46 0.69
C LYS A 25 -8.86 1.49 -0.10
N PHE A 26 -9.50 0.46 -0.67
CA PHE A 26 -8.90 -0.21 -1.81
C PHE A 26 -8.78 0.83 -2.92
N THR A 27 -7.58 0.96 -3.49
CA THR A 27 -7.39 1.82 -4.66
C THR A 27 -8.33 1.30 -5.76
N ASP A 28 -8.98 2.20 -6.52
CA ASP A 28 -9.78 1.86 -7.71
C ASP A 28 -8.89 1.41 -8.90
N LEU A 29 -7.83 0.65 -8.61
CA LEU A 29 -7.00 0.02 -9.62
C LEU A 29 -7.78 -1.11 -10.24
N THR A 30 -7.98 -1.00 -11.54
CA THR A 30 -8.47 -2.11 -12.34
C THR A 30 -7.43 -3.23 -12.38
N ARG A 31 -7.89 -4.46 -12.62
CA ARG A 31 -7.01 -5.63 -12.76
C ARG A 31 -5.92 -5.41 -13.82
N THR A 32 -6.27 -4.76 -14.92
CA THR A 32 -5.36 -4.47 -16.03
C THR A 32 -4.23 -3.52 -15.62
N GLU A 33 -4.53 -2.50 -14.81
CA GLU A 33 -3.52 -1.57 -14.31
C GLU A 33 -2.59 -2.23 -13.30
N LEU A 34 -3.11 -3.14 -12.47
CA LEU A 34 -2.30 -3.96 -11.57
C LEU A 34 -1.38 -4.89 -12.36
N ASP A 35 -1.90 -5.58 -13.38
CA ASP A 35 -1.12 -6.47 -14.24
C ASP A 35 -0.01 -5.70 -14.97
N ALA A 36 -0.29 -4.49 -15.46
CA ALA A 36 0.71 -3.62 -16.08
C ALA A 36 1.84 -3.23 -15.10
N LEU A 37 1.51 -2.91 -13.85
CA LEU A 37 2.48 -2.59 -12.79
C LEU A 37 3.36 -3.80 -12.44
N VAL A 38 2.77 -5.00 -12.35
CA VAL A 38 3.49 -6.24 -12.08
C VAL A 38 4.40 -6.60 -13.25
N ASN A 39 3.90 -6.47 -14.49
CA ASN A 39 4.69 -6.73 -15.69
C ASN A 39 5.88 -5.77 -15.81
N HIS A 40 5.67 -4.48 -15.60
CA HIS A 40 6.76 -3.48 -15.59
C HIS A 40 7.80 -3.79 -14.52
N PHE A 41 7.38 -4.28 -13.35
CA PHE A 41 8.30 -4.71 -12.31
C PHE A 41 9.10 -5.95 -12.72
N HIS A 42 8.47 -6.96 -13.32
CA HIS A 42 9.14 -8.17 -13.81
C HIS A 42 10.07 -7.89 -14.99
N GLU A 43 9.71 -7.00 -15.92
CA GLU A 43 10.60 -6.60 -17.02
C GLU A 43 11.89 -5.97 -16.49
N LYS A 44 11.78 -5.11 -15.47
CA LYS A 44 12.95 -4.48 -14.85
C LYS A 44 13.73 -5.40 -13.94
N LYS A 45 13.07 -6.38 -13.32
CA LYS A 45 13.69 -7.28 -12.35
C LYS A 45 13.11 -8.70 -12.42
N PRO A 46 13.45 -9.47 -13.46
CA PRO A 46 12.78 -10.75 -13.79
C PRO A 46 12.97 -11.84 -12.73
N ASN A 47 14.06 -11.80 -11.96
CA ASN A 47 14.37 -12.80 -10.93
C ASN A 47 13.96 -12.37 -9.52
N SER A 48 13.13 -11.32 -9.40
CA SER A 48 12.71 -10.79 -8.11
C SER A 48 11.64 -11.64 -7.47
N SER A 49 11.84 -12.00 -6.20
CA SER A 49 10.78 -12.62 -5.41
C SER A 49 9.62 -11.66 -5.14
N LEU A 50 8.46 -12.24 -4.81
CA LEU A 50 7.25 -11.55 -4.38
C LEU A 50 7.50 -10.50 -3.27
N ARG A 51 8.49 -10.73 -2.39
CA ARG A 51 8.88 -9.78 -1.34
C ARG A 51 9.27 -8.41 -1.93
N TYR A 52 10.01 -8.41 -3.03
CA TYR A 52 10.45 -7.17 -3.68
C TYR A 52 9.33 -6.51 -4.48
N LEU A 53 8.42 -7.30 -5.06
CA LEU A 53 7.21 -6.78 -5.69
C LEU A 53 6.32 -6.06 -4.66
N ILE A 54 6.09 -6.66 -3.50
CA ILE A 54 5.35 -6.04 -2.39
C ILE A 54 6.04 -4.74 -1.95
N GLY A 55 7.37 -4.74 -1.85
CA GLY A 55 8.14 -3.54 -1.53
C GLY A 55 8.01 -2.43 -2.58
N PHE A 56 8.03 -2.80 -3.86
CA PHE A 56 7.82 -1.89 -4.99
C PHE A 56 6.42 -1.26 -4.95
N LEU A 57 5.38 -2.09 -4.81
CA LEU A 57 4.00 -1.62 -4.71
C LEU A 57 3.80 -0.68 -3.51
N ARG A 58 4.39 -1.00 -2.35
CA ARG A 58 4.34 -0.14 -1.17
C ARG A 58 5.01 1.22 -1.40
N LYS A 59 6.13 1.26 -2.13
CA LYS A 59 6.78 2.54 -2.53
C LYS A 59 5.89 3.38 -3.45
N HIS A 60 5.02 2.74 -4.21
CA HIS A 60 4.01 3.40 -5.05
C HIS A 60 2.67 3.64 -4.32
N GLY A 61 2.63 3.50 -2.99
CA GLY A 61 1.44 3.76 -2.19
C GLY A 61 0.40 2.62 -2.20
N LEU A 62 0.74 1.48 -2.80
CA LEU A 62 -0.13 0.33 -2.94
C LEU A 62 0.21 -0.75 -1.90
N ARG A 63 -0.78 -1.18 -1.13
CA ARG A 63 -0.63 -2.27 -0.16
C ARG A 63 -1.52 -3.42 -0.58
N ILE A 64 -0.90 -4.54 -0.93
CA ILE A 64 -1.58 -5.83 -1.09
C ILE A 64 -1.95 -6.34 0.31
N GLN A 65 -3.19 -6.83 0.47
CA GLN A 65 -3.73 -7.38 1.71
C GLN A 65 -3.89 -8.90 1.58
#